data_AF-A0A0M9DW19-F1
#
_entry.id   AF-A0A0M9DW19-F1
#
_cell.length_a   1.000
_cell.length_b   1.000
_cell.length_c   1.000
_cell.angle_alpha   90.00
_cell.angle_beta   90.00
_cell.angle_gamma   90.00
#
_symmetry.space_group_name_H-M   'P 1'
#
loop_
_entity.id
_entity.type
_entity.pdbx_description
1 polymer ?
#
loop_
_entity_poly.entity_id
_entity_poly.type
_entity_poly.pdbx_seq_one_letter_code
_entity_poly.pdbx_strand_id
1 'polypeptide(L)'
;MSPCTSEAIDINVVETAGYAIIVQGKIKNNEGLRAHNKTTQFVYNQLKNRGFFVDEETNNDDIYYLNYDIEQSGVDSIPTKEAVKASVTEWAKEKMDQKPANLYIIMVDHGLADEFLIYPEIITSADLAQWLYTLQTSFVNEDAKKQEIVVILGFCRSGSFIDELSGNHRVIITSASKNESSYKGPKELDSLGNILRDGEYFITELFKKISFGQSIKEAFEKAVLLTELYTRFTSGTPNSPFFDKSLQHPLIDDNGDKQGSNILSDPKGDGAVSENLYIGVSALTKNDPGDVSIIDVSDAIFLQENESSVDEMWARVDDYSRLGTIWVEIKAPDYTTINPVVSGQAEMDLIKEVYDRLDTSDFSSKRFKWEDLTGFETPGTYQVFYFAIDDITKHVSPLVETLVYKAK
;
A
#
# COMPACT_ATOMS: atom_id res chain seq x y z
N MET A 1 -28.08 -11.80 -41.17
CA MET A 1 -27.77 -10.76 -40.18
C MET A 1 -27.61 -11.46 -38.84
N SER A 2 -26.41 -11.49 -38.28
CA SER A 2 -26.21 -12.00 -36.92
C SER A 2 -26.70 -10.94 -35.92
N PRO A 3 -27.38 -11.31 -34.83
CA PRO A 3 -27.75 -10.35 -33.80
C PRO A 3 -26.48 -9.80 -33.15
N CYS A 4 -26.41 -8.48 -33.01
CA CYS A 4 -25.42 -7.83 -32.16
C CYS A 4 -25.89 -7.99 -30.71
N THR A 5 -25.16 -8.73 -29.89
CA THR A 5 -25.36 -8.77 -28.44
C THR A 5 -24.37 -7.80 -27.81
N SER A 6 -24.87 -6.79 -27.08
CA SER A 6 -24.04 -6.03 -26.15
C SER A 6 -23.91 -6.80 -24.84
N GLU A 7 -22.79 -6.68 -24.16
CA GLU A 7 -22.68 -7.10 -22.76
C GLU A 7 -23.68 -6.31 -21.92
N ALA A 8 -24.36 -7.00 -21.01
CA ALA A 8 -25.23 -6.34 -20.04
C ALA A 8 -24.36 -5.55 -19.07
N ILE A 9 -24.66 -4.26 -18.88
CA ILE A 9 -24.04 -3.45 -17.83
C ILE A 9 -24.98 -3.55 -16.62
N ASP A 10 -24.57 -4.32 -15.61
CA ASP A 10 -25.23 -4.29 -14.30
C ASP A 10 -24.78 -3.04 -13.55
N ILE A 11 -25.71 -2.10 -13.35
CA ILE A 11 -25.50 -0.92 -12.52
C ILE A 11 -26.08 -1.23 -11.14
N ASN A 12 -25.22 -1.59 -10.19
CA ASN A 12 -25.60 -1.67 -8.79
C ASN A 12 -25.67 -0.26 -8.21
N VAL A 13 -26.89 0.23 -7.99
CA VAL A 13 -27.13 1.45 -7.21
C VAL A 13 -27.05 1.06 -5.73
N VAL A 14 -25.87 1.22 -5.12
CA VAL A 14 -25.66 1.05 -3.68
C VAL A 14 -25.81 2.40 -2.97
N GLU A 15 -26.50 2.41 -1.83
CA GLU A 15 -26.72 3.63 -1.03
C GLU A 15 -25.46 4.15 -0.32
N THR A 16 -24.41 3.34 -0.27
CA THR A 16 -23.09 3.68 0.31
C THR A 16 -21.97 3.03 -0.52
N ALA A 17 -20.78 3.62 -0.46
CA ALA A 17 -19.54 3.12 -1.04
C ALA A 17 -18.98 1.86 -0.31
N GLY A 18 -19.51 1.58 0.89
CA GLY A 18 -19.07 0.51 1.78
C GLY A 18 -18.72 1.05 3.16
N TYR A 19 -18.25 0.15 4.03
CA TYR A 19 -17.82 0.49 5.39
C TYR A 19 -16.35 0.17 5.58
N ALA A 20 -15.63 0.99 6.33
CA ALA A 20 -14.22 0.76 6.60
C ALA A 20 -13.91 0.81 8.10
N ILE A 21 -13.03 -0.07 8.56
CA ILE A 21 -12.39 -0.01 9.87
C ILE A 21 -10.89 0.15 9.61
N ILE A 22 -10.29 1.23 10.11
CA ILE A 22 -8.85 1.47 9.98
C ILE A 22 -8.24 1.39 11.36
N VAL A 23 -7.20 0.58 11.53
CA VAL A 23 -6.52 0.37 12.80
C VAL A 23 -5.04 0.68 12.67
N GLN A 24 -4.59 1.69 13.41
CA GLN A 24 -3.17 1.90 13.66
C GLN A 24 -2.73 1.03 14.84
N GLY A 25 -1.70 0.21 14.67
CA GLY A 25 -1.04 -0.47 15.79
C GLY A 25 0.05 0.39 16.43
N LYS A 26 0.70 -0.14 17.46
CA LYS A 26 1.99 0.37 17.95
C LYS A 26 2.72 -0.68 18.76
N ILE A 27 4.02 -0.48 18.90
CA ILE A 27 4.87 -1.17 19.88
C ILE A 27 5.30 -0.26 21.04
N LYS A 28 5.82 -0.86 22.11
CA LYS A 28 6.15 -0.20 23.39
C LYS A 28 7.00 1.07 23.27
N ASN A 29 7.95 1.09 22.34
CA ASN A 29 8.88 2.20 22.15
C ASN A 29 8.38 3.23 21.11
N ASN A 30 7.16 3.07 20.59
CA ASN A 30 6.57 3.92 19.54
C ASN A 30 7.40 3.99 18.25
N GLU A 31 8.25 2.99 17.98
CA GLU A 31 8.97 2.93 16.72
C GLU A 31 7.97 2.86 15.55
N GLY A 32 8.21 3.68 14.53
CA GLY A 32 7.33 3.75 13.36
C GLY A 32 5.99 4.45 13.58
N LEU A 33 5.61 4.84 14.81
CA LEU A 33 4.28 5.40 15.12
C LEU A 33 3.85 6.53 14.17
N ARG A 34 4.73 7.52 13.92
CA ARG A 34 4.45 8.62 12.97
C ARG A 34 4.29 8.13 11.52
N ALA A 35 5.07 7.13 11.12
CA ALA A 35 5.02 6.57 9.77
C ALA A 35 3.74 5.75 9.56
N HIS A 36 3.33 4.93 10.53
CA HIS A 36 2.06 4.17 10.44
C HIS A 36 0.85 5.11 10.52
N ASN A 37 0.95 6.19 11.30
CA ASN A 37 -0.07 7.25 11.28
C ASN A 37 -0.20 7.83 9.86
N LYS A 38 0.92 8.18 9.22
CA LYS A 38 0.92 8.69 7.83
C LYS A 38 0.22 7.73 6.87
N THR A 39 0.51 6.42 6.94
CA THR A 39 -0.12 5.42 6.06
C THR A 39 -1.61 5.25 6.37
N THR A 40 -2.02 5.18 7.63
CA THR A 40 -3.45 5.03 7.98
C THR A 40 -4.26 6.29 7.63
N GLN A 41 -3.68 7.48 7.77
CA GLN A 41 -4.31 8.73 7.35
C GLN A 41 -4.42 8.81 5.82
N PHE A 42 -3.39 8.35 5.10
CA PHE A 42 -3.46 8.21 3.64
C PHE A 42 -4.62 7.31 3.22
N VAL A 43 -4.75 6.12 3.84
CA VAL A 43 -5.87 5.19 3.58
C VAL A 43 -7.22 5.86 3.87
N TYR A 44 -7.36 6.53 5.01
CA TYR A 44 -8.58 7.27 5.38
C TYR A 44 -8.98 8.30 4.31
N ASN A 45 -8.02 9.12 3.87
CA ASN A 45 -8.24 10.13 2.82
C ASN A 45 -8.63 9.50 1.49
N GLN A 46 -7.97 8.39 1.12
CA GLN A 46 -8.31 7.67 -0.11
C GLN A 46 -9.72 7.10 -0.06
N LEU A 47 -10.15 6.53 1.07
CA LEU A 47 -11.53 6.04 1.22
C LEU A 47 -12.55 7.18 1.10
N LYS A 48 -12.29 8.36 1.71
CA LYS A 48 -13.13 9.55 1.50
C LYS A 48 -13.23 9.94 0.03
N ASN A 49 -12.09 9.97 -0.67
CA ASN A 49 -12.05 10.27 -2.11
C ASN A 49 -12.78 9.22 -2.96
N ARG A 50 -12.84 7.98 -2.47
CA ARG A 50 -13.61 6.86 -3.05
C ARG A 50 -15.07 6.85 -2.61
N GLY A 51 -15.55 7.94 -2.01
CA GLY A 51 -16.96 8.21 -1.73
C GLY A 51 -17.51 7.58 -0.46
N PHE A 52 -16.63 7.15 0.46
CA PHE A 52 -17.06 6.80 1.82
C PHE A 52 -17.51 8.08 2.52
N PHE A 53 -18.73 8.05 3.05
CA PHE A 53 -19.33 9.21 3.68
C PHE A 53 -18.72 9.45 5.07
N VAL A 54 -18.43 10.72 5.37
CA VAL A 54 -17.95 11.17 6.68
C VAL A 54 -18.76 12.41 7.04
N ASP A 55 -19.42 12.36 8.19
CA ASP A 55 -20.18 13.46 8.78
C ASP A 55 -19.57 13.82 10.13
N GLU A 56 -18.69 14.83 10.08
CA GLU A 56 -17.96 15.35 11.23
C GLU A 56 -18.89 15.95 12.32
N GLU A 57 -20.18 16.17 12.03
CA GLU A 57 -21.15 16.69 13.00
C GLU A 57 -21.94 15.58 13.71
N THR A 58 -22.26 14.49 13.00
CA THR A 58 -23.18 13.45 13.52
C THR A 58 -22.53 12.11 13.86
N ASN A 59 -21.24 11.93 13.56
CA ASN A 59 -20.50 10.67 13.72
C ASN A 59 -21.17 9.49 12.97
N ASN A 60 -21.99 9.81 11.96
CA ASN A 60 -22.64 8.83 11.10
C ASN A 60 -21.73 8.53 9.90
N ASP A 61 -20.55 8.01 10.22
CA ASP A 61 -19.49 7.81 9.24
C ASP A 61 -19.56 6.40 8.65
N ASP A 62 -19.09 6.28 7.42
CA ASP A 62 -18.83 5.01 6.75
C ASP A 62 -17.43 4.47 7.13
N ILE A 63 -16.62 5.24 7.87
CA ILE A 63 -15.28 4.88 8.29
C ILE A 63 -15.20 4.95 9.82
N TYR A 64 -14.74 3.87 10.46
CA TYR A 64 -14.38 3.83 11.87
C TYR A 64 -12.86 3.80 12.01
N TYR A 65 -12.25 4.91 12.42
CA TYR A 65 -10.80 5.09 12.43
C TYR A 65 -10.24 5.04 13.86
N LEU A 66 -9.45 4.01 14.14
CA LEU A 66 -8.73 3.81 15.39
C LEU A 66 -7.27 4.29 15.24
N ASN A 67 -6.92 5.38 15.93
CA ASN A 67 -5.59 5.99 15.88
C ASN A 67 -5.12 6.47 17.27
N TYR A 68 -3.81 6.49 17.50
CA TYR A 68 -3.26 6.98 18.78
C TYR A 68 -3.22 8.51 18.90
N ASP A 69 -3.40 9.25 17.82
CA ASP A 69 -3.60 10.70 17.80
C ASP A 69 -5.11 11.02 17.71
N ILE A 70 -5.77 11.14 18.86
CA ILE A 70 -7.22 11.40 18.92
C ILE A 70 -7.63 12.81 18.47
N GLU A 71 -6.67 13.72 18.35
CA GLU A 71 -6.92 15.09 17.88
C GLU A 71 -6.87 15.16 16.34
N GLN A 72 -6.42 14.08 15.68
CA GLN A 72 -6.42 13.98 14.24
C GLN A 72 -7.86 13.86 13.70
N SER A 73 -8.15 14.63 12.65
CA SER A 73 -9.48 14.63 12.02
C SER A 73 -9.88 13.23 11.58
N GLY A 74 -11.12 12.85 11.92
CA GLY A 74 -11.72 11.57 11.55
C GLY A 74 -11.40 10.41 12.48
N VAL A 75 -10.65 10.60 13.56
CA VAL A 75 -10.35 9.53 14.52
C VAL A 75 -11.50 9.35 15.52
N ASP A 76 -12.09 8.16 15.54
CA ASP A 76 -13.19 7.81 16.44
C ASP A 76 -12.71 7.38 17.83
N SER A 77 -11.58 6.68 17.90
CA SER A 77 -11.10 6.11 19.16
C SER A 77 -9.63 5.72 19.14
N ILE A 78 -9.08 5.47 20.34
CA ILE A 78 -7.75 4.87 20.48
C ILE A 78 -7.81 3.35 20.20
N PRO A 79 -6.79 2.78 19.53
CA PRO A 79 -6.70 1.34 19.33
C PRO A 79 -6.53 0.60 20.65
N THR A 80 -7.55 -0.19 21.01
CA THR A 80 -7.52 -1.20 22.08
C THR A 80 -8.15 -2.48 21.53
N LYS A 81 -7.85 -3.63 22.14
CA LYS A 81 -8.40 -4.91 21.69
C LYS A 81 -9.92 -4.90 21.73
N GLU A 82 -10.49 -4.31 22.78
CA GLU A 82 -11.94 -4.20 22.91
C GLU A 82 -12.54 -3.22 21.88
N ALA A 83 -11.89 -2.09 21.60
CA ALA A 83 -12.39 -1.14 20.60
C ALA A 83 -12.36 -1.72 19.18
N VAL A 84 -11.31 -2.48 18.82
CA VAL A 84 -11.24 -3.18 17.53
C VAL A 84 -12.28 -4.30 17.47
N LYS A 85 -12.45 -5.07 18.54
CA LYS A 85 -13.50 -6.09 18.63
C LYS A 85 -14.88 -5.45 18.41
N ALA A 86 -15.21 -4.39 19.14
CA ALA A 86 -16.49 -3.71 19.06
C ALA A 86 -16.74 -3.11 17.66
N SER A 87 -15.72 -2.51 17.03
CA SER A 87 -15.87 -1.98 15.68
C SER A 87 -16.23 -3.08 14.66
N VAL A 88 -15.61 -4.27 14.79
CA VAL A 88 -15.90 -5.41 13.92
C VAL A 88 -17.24 -6.07 14.25
N THR A 89 -17.53 -6.37 15.52
CA THR A 89 -18.69 -7.21 15.87
C THR A 89 -19.98 -6.43 16.11
N GLU A 90 -19.90 -5.13 16.38
CA GLU A 90 -21.06 -4.30 16.75
C GLU A 90 -21.29 -3.20 15.72
N TRP A 91 -20.31 -2.31 15.51
CA TRP A 91 -20.46 -1.18 14.59
C TRP A 91 -20.67 -1.63 13.14
N ALA A 92 -19.78 -2.50 12.62
CA ALA A 92 -19.91 -2.99 11.24
C ALA A 92 -21.20 -3.80 11.05
N LYS A 93 -21.59 -4.57 12.07
CA LYS A 93 -22.86 -5.32 12.05
C LYS A 93 -24.04 -4.37 11.86
N GLU A 94 -24.14 -3.34 12.71
CA GLU A 94 -25.25 -2.38 12.66
C GLU A 94 -25.33 -1.69 11.29
N LYS A 95 -24.19 -1.21 10.78
CA LYS A 95 -24.08 -0.54 9.49
C LYS A 95 -24.52 -1.45 8.33
N MET A 96 -23.94 -2.65 8.22
CA MET A 96 -24.24 -3.58 7.14
C MET A 96 -25.67 -4.15 7.21
N ASP A 97 -26.22 -4.39 8.41
CA ASP A 97 -27.63 -4.82 8.53
C ASP A 97 -28.59 -3.70 8.10
N GLN A 98 -28.27 -2.44 8.43
CA GLN A 98 -29.09 -1.28 8.07
C GLN A 98 -29.04 -0.96 6.58
N LYS A 99 -27.83 -0.96 6.01
CA LYS A 99 -27.56 -0.66 4.60
C LYS A 99 -26.48 -1.62 4.08
N PRO A 100 -26.88 -2.75 3.47
CA PRO A 100 -25.94 -3.75 2.98
C PRO A 100 -24.92 -3.17 2.00
N ALA A 101 -23.64 -3.27 2.36
CA ALA A 101 -22.49 -2.99 1.51
C ALA A 101 -21.24 -3.71 2.05
N ASN A 102 -20.18 -3.78 1.25
CA ASN A 102 -18.93 -4.43 1.63
C ASN A 102 -18.25 -3.74 2.82
N LEU A 103 -17.52 -4.54 3.61
CA LEU A 103 -16.69 -4.07 4.72
C LEU A 103 -15.21 -4.20 4.37
N TYR A 104 -14.42 -3.17 4.68
CA TYR A 104 -12.98 -3.14 4.51
C TYR A 104 -12.31 -2.96 5.88
N ILE A 105 -11.48 -3.91 6.31
CA ILE A 105 -10.74 -3.84 7.56
C ILE A 105 -9.26 -3.67 7.23
N ILE A 106 -8.68 -2.53 7.57
CA ILE A 106 -7.29 -2.18 7.26
C ILE A 106 -6.52 -2.04 8.56
N MET A 107 -5.45 -2.82 8.72
CA MET A 107 -4.63 -2.82 9.94
C MET A 107 -3.18 -2.56 9.58
N VAL A 108 -2.57 -1.50 10.14
CA VAL A 108 -1.20 -1.07 9.79
C VAL A 108 -0.39 -0.80 11.04
N ASP A 109 0.76 -1.49 11.19
CA ASP A 109 1.83 -1.28 12.19
C ASP A 109 2.85 -2.44 12.11
N HIS A 110 3.19 -3.03 13.25
CA HIS A 110 4.09 -4.13 13.46
C HIS A 110 3.29 -5.41 13.69
N GLY A 111 3.94 -6.51 13.39
CA GLY A 111 3.38 -7.83 13.63
C GLY A 111 4.46 -8.87 13.83
N LEU A 112 4.03 -9.98 14.42
CA LEU A 112 4.74 -11.24 14.45
C LEU A 112 3.87 -12.29 13.76
N ALA A 113 4.34 -13.54 13.72
CA ALA A 113 3.50 -14.62 13.25
C ALA A 113 2.25 -14.70 14.14
N ASP A 114 1.07 -14.64 13.52
CA ASP A 114 -0.25 -14.71 14.16
C ASP A 114 -0.54 -13.59 15.18
N GLU A 115 0.20 -12.48 15.14
CA GLU A 115 0.08 -11.38 16.10
C GLU A 115 0.17 -10.01 15.41
N PHE A 116 -0.83 -9.16 15.63
CA PHE A 116 -0.83 -7.72 15.33
C PHE A 116 -0.70 -6.94 16.63
N LEU A 117 0.23 -5.98 16.66
CA LEU A 117 0.64 -5.32 17.91
C LEU A 117 -0.15 -4.02 18.15
N ILE A 118 -0.88 -3.98 19.25
CA ILE A 118 -1.61 -2.79 19.73
C ILE A 118 -1.23 -2.55 21.19
N TYR A 119 0.00 -2.09 21.42
CA TYR A 119 0.59 -2.10 22.76
C TYR A 119 -0.25 -1.35 23.82
N PRO A 120 -0.47 -1.96 25.02
CA PRO A 120 0.17 -3.18 25.54
C PRO A 120 -0.51 -4.50 25.13
N GLU A 121 -1.55 -4.45 24.31
CA GLU A 121 -2.34 -5.61 23.89
C GLU A 121 -1.83 -6.17 22.56
N ILE A 122 -2.35 -7.34 22.20
CA ILE A 122 -2.09 -8.04 20.94
C ILE A 122 -3.41 -8.57 20.40
N ILE A 123 -3.62 -8.41 19.09
CA ILE A 123 -4.70 -9.05 18.36
C ILE A 123 -4.11 -10.23 17.62
N THR A 124 -4.54 -11.43 17.95
CA THR A 124 -4.10 -12.64 17.25
C THR A 124 -4.93 -12.92 16.00
N SER A 125 -4.42 -13.74 15.10
CA SER A 125 -5.21 -14.24 13.96
C SER A 125 -6.48 -14.94 14.41
N ALA A 126 -6.40 -15.73 15.51
CA ALA A 126 -7.54 -16.38 16.14
C ALA A 126 -8.58 -15.39 16.70
N ASP A 127 -8.14 -14.28 17.31
CA ASP A 127 -9.06 -13.24 17.78
C ASP A 127 -9.84 -12.64 16.62
N LEU A 128 -9.14 -12.23 15.56
CA LEU A 128 -9.76 -11.60 14.40
C LEU A 128 -10.66 -12.59 13.65
N ALA A 129 -10.24 -13.85 13.49
CA ALA A 129 -11.06 -14.91 12.90
C ALA A 129 -12.38 -15.11 13.68
N GLN A 130 -12.30 -15.11 15.02
CA GLN A 130 -13.48 -15.21 15.88
C GLN A 130 -14.40 -14.00 15.74
N TRP A 131 -13.86 -12.78 15.64
CA TRP A 131 -14.67 -11.57 15.44
C TRP A 131 -15.35 -11.56 14.09
N LEU A 132 -14.65 -11.95 13.01
CA LEU A 132 -15.25 -12.09 11.67
C LEU A 132 -16.34 -13.17 11.64
N TYR A 133 -16.13 -14.29 12.34
CA TYR A 133 -17.15 -15.33 12.49
C TYR A 133 -18.37 -14.80 13.24
N THR A 134 -18.16 -14.09 14.35
CA THR A 134 -19.24 -13.45 15.11
C THR A 134 -20.01 -12.46 14.26
N LEU A 135 -19.33 -11.59 13.51
CA LEU A 135 -19.95 -10.64 12.59
C LEU A 135 -20.84 -11.37 11.57
N GLN A 136 -20.27 -12.28 10.78
CA GLN A 136 -21.01 -12.97 9.70
C GLN A 136 -22.20 -13.81 10.19
N THR A 137 -22.09 -14.39 11.39
CA THR A 137 -23.19 -15.18 11.98
C THR A 137 -24.25 -14.33 12.69
N SER A 138 -23.98 -13.05 12.91
CA SER A 138 -24.89 -12.14 13.61
C SER A 138 -25.84 -11.36 12.69
N PHE A 139 -25.58 -11.32 11.38
CA PHE A 139 -26.43 -10.61 10.43
C PHE A 139 -27.85 -11.17 10.42
N VAL A 140 -28.81 -10.26 10.50
CA VAL A 140 -30.24 -10.57 10.35
C VAL A 140 -30.74 -10.22 8.94
N ASN A 141 -30.06 -9.31 8.25
CA ASN A 141 -30.35 -8.95 6.87
C ASN A 141 -29.69 -9.94 5.90
N GLU A 142 -30.49 -10.59 5.04
CA GLU A 142 -29.99 -11.57 4.06
C GLU A 142 -29.11 -10.95 2.97
N ASP A 143 -29.27 -9.66 2.67
CA ASP A 143 -28.41 -8.97 1.71
C ASP A 143 -27.07 -8.58 2.33
N ALA A 144 -27.03 -8.31 3.64
CA ALA A 144 -25.78 -8.09 4.38
C ALA A 144 -24.89 -9.35 4.36
N LYS A 145 -25.50 -10.54 4.46
CA LYS A 145 -24.79 -11.84 4.39
C LYS A 145 -24.10 -12.12 3.05
N LYS A 146 -24.49 -11.42 1.97
CA LYS A 146 -23.92 -11.58 0.63
C LYS A 146 -22.79 -10.58 0.35
N GLN A 147 -22.56 -9.63 1.26
CA GLN A 147 -21.52 -8.63 1.08
C GLN A 147 -20.15 -9.23 1.42
N GLU A 148 -19.13 -8.73 0.73
CA GLU A 148 -17.75 -9.15 0.94
C GLU A 148 -17.15 -8.44 2.15
N ILE A 149 -16.32 -9.17 2.90
CA ILE A 149 -15.47 -8.62 3.95
C ILE A 149 -14.01 -8.71 3.48
N VAL A 150 -13.43 -7.56 3.15
CA VAL A 150 -12.05 -7.45 2.69
C VAL A 150 -11.16 -7.06 3.87
N VAL A 151 -10.20 -7.92 4.21
CA VAL A 151 -9.24 -7.69 5.29
C VAL A 151 -7.87 -7.42 4.70
N ILE A 152 -7.31 -6.24 4.94
CA ILE A 152 -6.04 -5.78 4.39
C ILE A 152 -5.05 -5.57 5.54
N LEU A 153 -4.03 -6.43 5.61
CA LEU A 153 -3.10 -6.55 6.73
C LEU A 153 -1.72 -6.00 6.34
N GLY A 154 -1.40 -4.81 6.84
CA GLY A 154 -0.17 -4.08 6.60
C GLY A 154 0.84 -4.17 7.73
N PHE A 155 1.48 -5.32 7.90
CA PHE A 155 2.50 -5.53 8.94
C PHE A 155 3.37 -6.76 8.64
N CYS A 156 4.50 -6.88 9.35
CA CYS A 156 5.42 -8.02 9.23
C CYS A 156 4.70 -9.36 9.48
N ARG A 157 5.00 -10.36 8.64
CA ARG A 157 4.44 -11.72 8.75
C ARG A 157 2.92 -11.80 8.64
N SER A 158 2.26 -10.77 8.11
CA SER A 158 0.80 -10.71 7.96
C SER A 158 0.20 -11.91 7.22
N GLY A 159 0.93 -12.52 6.28
CA GLY A 159 0.53 -13.76 5.60
C GLY A 159 0.32 -14.98 6.52
N SER A 160 0.75 -14.90 7.79
CA SER A 160 0.45 -15.93 8.79
C SER A 160 -1.03 -15.99 9.16
N PHE A 161 -1.76 -14.88 9.06
CA PHE A 161 -3.19 -14.81 9.40
C PHE A 161 -4.11 -15.50 8.39
N ILE A 162 -3.62 -15.82 7.17
CA ILE A 162 -4.49 -16.22 6.06
C ILE A 162 -5.27 -17.50 6.39
N ASP A 163 -4.63 -18.51 6.97
CA ASP A 163 -5.27 -19.82 7.14
C ASP A 163 -6.41 -19.83 8.18
N GLU A 164 -6.37 -18.91 9.14
CA GLU A 164 -7.45 -18.66 10.09
C GLU A 164 -8.51 -17.67 9.59
N LEU A 165 -8.12 -16.64 8.85
CA LEU A 165 -9.05 -15.62 8.36
C LEU A 165 -9.83 -16.06 7.12
N SER A 166 -9.23 -16.90 6.28
CA SER A 166 -9.83 -17.44 5.05
C SER A 166 -11.24 -17.98 5.27
N GLY A 167 -12.15 -17.67 4.35
CA GLY A 167 -13.52 -18.16 4.40
C GLY A 167 -14.43 -17.57 3.34
N ASN A 168 -15.69 -18.01 3.34
CA ASN A 168 -16.69 -17.53 2.39
C ASN A 168 -16.97 -16.03 2.58
N HIS A 169 -17.10 -15.32 1.46
CA HIS A 169 -17.29 -13.87 1.39
C HIS A 169 -16.19 -13.08 2.10
N ARG A 170 -14.96 -13.61 2.08
CA ARG A 170 -13.78 -12.94 2.63
C ARG A 170 -12.71 -12.84 1.57
N VAL A 171 -12.09 -11.68 1.51
CA VAL A 171 -10.87 -11.44 0.73
C VAL A 171 -9.80 -11.01 1.70
N ILE A 172 -8.74 -11.81 1.85
CA ILE A 172 -7.64 -11.53 2.78
C ILE A 172 -6.43 -11.10 1.97
N ILE A 173 -5.96 -9.87 2.19
CA ILE A 173 -4.78 -9.30 1.54
C ILE A 173 -3.74 -9.05 2.61
N THR A 174 -2.52 -9.54 2.41
CA THR A 174 -1.43 -9.38 3.37
C THR A 174 -0.24 -8.70 2.70
N SER A 175 0.42 -7.78 3.41
CA SER A 175 1.56 -7.05 2.85
C SER A 175 2.82 -7.89 2.71
N ALA A 176 2.94 -8.98 3.48
CA ALA A 176 4.08 -9.88 3.44
C ALA A 176 3.63 -11.33 3.58
N SER A 177 4.46 -12.27 3.15
CA SER A 177 4.24 -13.69 3.42
C SER A 177 4.50 -14.01 4.91
N LYS A 178 4.04 -15.17 5.38
CA LYS A 178 4.10 -15.56 6.81
C LYS A 178 5.49 -15.52 7.46
N ASN A 179 6.56 -15.55 6.67
CA ASN A 179 7.95 -15.59 7.16
C ASN A 179 8.75 -14.32 6.86
N GLU A 180 8.15 -13.33 6.20
CA GLU A 180 8.81 -12.12 5.72
C GLU A 180 8.44 -10.90 6.55
N SER A 181 9.35 -9.93 6.57
CA SER A 181 9.06 -8.61 7.12
C SER A 181 8.36 -7.76 6.07
N SER A 182 7.57 -6.78 6.51
CA SER A 182 7.09 -5.73 5.64
C SER A 182 8.01 -4.51 5.76
N TYR A 183 8.02 -3.67 4.72
CA TYR A 183 8.96 -2.56 4.57
C TYR A 183 8.24 -1.22 4.59
N LYS A 184 8.88 -0.25 5.26
CA LYS A 184 8.49 1.16 5.15
C LYS A 184 8.79 1.70 3.75
N GLY A 185 8.03 2.72 3.35
CA GLY A 185 8.24 3.42 2.09
C GLY A 185 9.51 4.28 2.04
N PRO A 186 9.72 4.99 0.91
CA PRO A 186 10.89 5.84 0.69
C PRO A 186 10.95 7.00 1.69
N LYS A 187 12.12 7.65 1.81
CA LYS A 187 12.27 8.83 2.67
C LYS A 187 11.54 10.00 2.02
N GLU A 188 10.73 10.70 2.79
CA GLU A 188 10.07 11.96 2.42
C GLU A 188 10.44 13.04 3.45
N LEU A 189 10.34 14.32 3.06
CA LEU A 189 10.38 15.43 4.01
C LEU A 189 8.95 15.83 4.35
N ASP A 190 8.60 15.84 5.64
CA ASP A 190 7.33 16.42 6.09
C ASP A 190 7.29 17.94 5.89
N SER A 191 6.14 18.56 6.14
CA SER A 191 5.95 20.02 6.01
C SER A 191 6.85 20.86 6.93
N LEU A 192 7.50 20.23 7.91
CA LEU A 192 8.45 20.85 8.84
C LEU A 192 9.91 20.53 8.49
N GLY A 193 10.15 19.81 7.39
CA GLY A 193 11.49 19.43 6.92
C GLY A 193 12.10 18.23 7.64
N ASN A 194 11.33 17.44 8.41
CA ASN A 194 11.84 16.21 9.02
C ASN A 194 11.68 15.03 8.07
N ILE A 195 12.60 14.07 8.13
CA ILE A 195 12.47 12.81 7.39
C ILE A 195 11.31 12.00 7.97
N LEU A 196 10.35 11.66 7.12
CA LEU A 196 9.22 10.78 7.41
C LEU A 196 9.09 9.76 6.28
N ARG A 197 8.69 8.53 6.60
CA ARG A 197 8.43 7.47 5.62
C ARG A 197 6.96 7.10 5.67
N ASP A 198 6.45 6.51 4.59
CA ASP A 198 5.23 5.70 4.70
C ASP A 198 5.50 4.52 5.62
N GLY A 199 4.60 4.27 6.56
CA GLY A 199 4.72 3.19 7.53
C GLY A 199 4.46 1.81 6.96
N GLU A 200 3.87 1.69 5.77
CA GLU A 200 3.73 0.39 5.10
C GLU A 200 3.71 0.60 3.58
N TYR A 201 4.76 0.13 2.90
CA TYR A 201 4.97 0.42 1.48
C TYR A 201 3.91 -0.23 0.60
N PHE A 202 3.63 -1.52 0.81
CA PHE A 202 2.66 -2.25 -0.01
C PHE A 202 1.26 -1.64 0.12
N ILE A 203 0.82 -1.34 1.34
CA ILE A 203 -0.50 -0.73 1.58
C ILE A 203 -0.60 0.63 0.89
N THR A 204 0.47 1.42 0.95
CA THR A 204 0.52 2.72 0.29
C THR A 204 0.38 2.58 -1.23
N GLU A 205 1.13 1.67 -1.87
CA GLU A 205 1.01 1.42 -3.30
C GLU A 205 -0.34 0.81 -3.70
N LEU A 206 -0.87 -0.11 -2.90
CA LEU A 206 -2.20 -0.70 -3.10
C LEU A 206 -3.27 0.39 -3.11
N PHE A 207 -3.27 1.29 -2.12
CA PHE A 207 -4.26 2.36 -2.03
C PHE A 207 -4.07 3.47 -3.06
N LYS A 208 -2.84 3.72 -3.55
CA LYS A 208 -2.65 4.50 -4.77
C LYS A 208 -3.37 3.83 -5.93
N LYS A 209 -3.22 2.52 -6.15
CA LYS A 209 -3.92 1.82 -7.25
C LYS A 209 -5.44 1.82 -7.10
N ILE A 210 -5.94 1.68 -5.88
CA ILE A 210 -7.37 1.80 -5.58
C ILE A 210 -7.90 3.21 -5.88
N SER A 211 -7.13 4.27 -5.64
CA SER A 211 -7.57 5.64 -5.93
C SER A 211 -7.84 5.85 -7.42
N PHE A 212 -7.11 5.13 -8.28
CA PHE A 212 -7.33 5.06 -9.74
C PHE A 212 -8.59 4.27 -10.16
N GLY A 213 -9.41 3.81 -9.22
CA GLY A 213 -10.62 3.03 -9.49
C GLY A 213 -10.35 1.63 -10.05
N GLN A 214 -9.14 1.10 -9.84
CA GLN A 214 -8.77 -0.25 -10.24
C GLN A 214 -9.49 -1.28 -9.36
N SER A 215 -9.76 -2.46 -9.91
CA SER A 215 -10.25 -3.58 -9.12
C SER A 215 -9.19 -3.99 -8.10
N ILE A 216 -9.60 -4.70 -7.05
CA ILE A 216 -8.67 -5.18 -6.02
C ILE A 216 -7.59 -6.06 -6.64
N LYS A 217 -7.92 -6.91 -7.63
CA LYS A 217 -6.94 -7.71 -8.37
C LYS A 217 -5.90 -6.86 -9.07
N GLU A 218 -6.32 -5.91 -9.91
CA GLU A 218 -5.41 -5.05 -10.67
C GLU A 218 -4.53 -4.20 -9.74
N ALA A 219 -5.12 -3.70 -8.65
CA ALA A 219 -4.43 -2.91 -7.65
C ALA A 219 -3.38 -3.77 -6.92
N PHE A 220 -3.75 -4.98 -6.53
CA PHE A 220 -2.87 -5.95 -5.89
C PHE A 220 -1.69 -6.32 -6.78
N GLU A 221 -1.93 -6.76 -8.02
CA GLU A 221 -0.88 -7.18 -8.95
C GLU A 221 0.16 -6.06 -9.17
N LYS A 222 -0.29 -4.82 -9.34
CA LYS A 222 0.63 -3.68 -9.52
C LYS A 222 1.36 -3.31 -8.23
N ALA A 223 0.70 -3.37 -7.08
CA ALA A 223 1.33 -3.10 -5.79
C ALA A 223 2.36 -4.18 -5.42
N VAL A 224 2.11 -5.45 -5.76
CA VAL A 224 3.06 -6.56 -5.66
C VAL A 224 4.30 -6.27 -6.49
N LEU A 225 4.14 -5.96 -7.78
CA LEU A 225 5.28 -5.67 -8.67
C LEU A 225 6.17 -4.54 -8.13
N LEU A 226 5.55 -3.47 -7.61
CA LEU A 226 6.29 -2.34 -7.03
C LEU A 226 6.98 -2.73 -5.71
N THR A 227 6.32 -3.51 -4.86
CA THR A 227 6.87 -4.01 -3.59
C THR A 227 8.07 -4.92 -3.82
N GLU A 228 7.96 -5.85 -4.77
CA GLU A 228 9.04 -6.76 -5.12
C GLU A 228 10.23 -6.02 -5.73
N LEU A 229 9.96 -5.04 -6.60
CA LEU A 229 11.01 -4.22 -7.19
C LEU A 229 11.75 -3.41 -6.12
N TYR A 230 11.02 -2.76 -5.21
CA TYR A 230 11.59 -1.95 -4.14
C TYR A 230 12.43 -2.81 -3.19
N THR A 231 11.90 -3.94 -2.74
CA THR A 231 12.55 -4.80 -1.74
C THR A 231 13.57 -5.79 -2.31
N ARG A 232 13.77 -5.81 -3.65
CA ARG A 232 14.73 -6.68 -4.34
C ARG A 232 16.17 -6.48 -3.88
N PHE A 233 16.87 -7.49 -3.38
CA PHE A 233 18.32 -7.38 -3.13
C PHE A 233 19.15 -7.67 -4.40
N THR A 234 20.32 -7.05 -4.51
CA THR A 234 21.23 -7.17 -5.67
C THR A 234 22.12 -8.42 -5.58
N SER A 235 22.56 -8.79 -4.38
CA SER A 235 23.44 -9.93 -4.09
C SER A 235 22.86 -10.91 -3.06
N GLY A 236 22.83 -12.21 -3.38
CA GLY A 236 22.31 -13.26 -2.50
C GLY A 236 21.66 -14.42 -3.27
N THR A 237 21.23 -15.46 -2.56
CA THR A 237 20.47 -16.57 -3.14
C THR A 237 18.99 -16.21 -3.26
N PRO A 238 18.29 -16.57 -4.35
CA PRO A 238 16.87 -16.33 -4.49
C PRO A 238 16.06 -16.80 -3.27
N ASN A 239 15.09 -15.99 -2.88
CA ASN A 239 14.22 -16.24 -1.74
C ASN A 239 13.24 -17.37 -2.07
N SER A 240 13.04 -18.31 -1.14
CA SER A 240 12.06 -19.40 -1.29
C SER A 240 10.83 -19.07 -0.47
N PRO A 241 9.60 -19.29 -0.98
CA PRO A 241 9.23 -20.12 -2.13
C PRO A 241 9.06 -19.37 -3.48
N PHE A 242 9.35 -18.08 -3.54
CA PHE A 242 9.04 -17.25 -4.73
C PHE A 242 10.12 -17.30 -5.82
N PHE A 243 11.30 -17.80 -5.48
CA PHE A 243 12.47 -18.02 -6.34
C PHE A 243 12.96 -16.76 -7.07
N ASP A 244 12.75 -15.60 -6.46
CA ASP A 244 13.19 -14.31 -6.95
C ASP A 244 14.16 -13.65 -5.95
N LYS A 245 14.47 -12.36 -6.12
CA LYS A 245 15.34 -11.62 -5.19
C LYS A 245 14.57 -10.63 -4.30
N SER A 246 13.24 -10.67 -4.28
CA SER A 246 12.42 -9.84 -3.38
C SER A 246 12.47 -10.38 -1.95
N LEU A 247 12.29 -9.48 -0.98
CA LEU A 247 12.26 -9.79 0.45
C LEU A 247 10.87 -9.67 1.05
N GLN A 248 9.91 -9.19 0.27
CA GLN A 248 8.53 -9.02 0.69
C GLN A 248 7.63 -9.44 -0.46
N HIS A 249 6.79 -10.43 -0.18
CA HIS A 249 5.79 -10.93 -1.12
C HIS A 249 4.40 -10.76 -0.51
N PRO A 250 3.64 -9.73 -0.94
CA PRO A 250 2.24 -9.63 -0.59
C PRO A 250 1.47 -10.83 -1.11
N LEU A 251 0.43 -11.23 -0.38
CA LEU A 251 -0.44 -12.36 -0.72
C LEU A 251 -1.90 -11.91 -0.73
N ILE A 252 -2.72 -12.58 -1.54
CA ILE A 252 -4.18 -12.47 -1.49
C ILE A 252 -4.79 -13.87 -1.46
N ASP A 253 -5.75 -14.09 -0.59
CA ASP A 253 -6.68 -15.24 -0.60
C ASP A 253 -8.09 -14.69 -0.81
N ASP A 254 -8.69 -15.01 -1.95
CA ASP A 254 -10.07 -14.62 -2.27
C ASP A 254 -10.97 -15.80 -2.65
N ASN A 255 -10.46 -17.03 -2.55
CA ASN A 255 -11.17 -18.25 -2.90
C ASN A 255 -11.52 -19.12 -1.67
N GLY A 256 -11.00 -18.78 -0.49
CA GLY A 256 -11.33 -19.46 0.76
C GLY A 256 -10.57 -20.78 0.98
N ASP A 257 -9.47 -21.02 0.26
CA ASP A 257 -8.70 -22.26 0.32
C ASP A 257 -7.60 -22.28 1.41
N LYS A 258 -7.50 -21.18 2.18
CA LYS A 258 -6.53 -20.95 3.26
C LYS A 258 -5.09 -20.73 2.80
N GLN A 259 -4.87 -20.46 1.51
CA GLN A 259 -3.54 -20.27 0.94
C GLN A 259 -3.52 -19.01 0.08
N GLY A 260 -2.80 -17.99 0.52
CA GLY A 260 -2.67 -16.77 -0.28
C GLY A 260 -1.71 -16.95 -1.46
N SER A 261 -2.05 -16.33 -2.58
CA SER A 261 -1.23 -16.25 -3.78
C SER A 261 -0.57 -14.88 -3.95
N ASN A 262 0.67 -14.88 -4.42
CA ASN A 262 1.40 -13.67 -4.83
C ASN A 262 1.25 -13.40 -6.35
N ILE A 263 0.98 -14.44 -7.15
CA ILE A 263 0.80 -14.36 -8.61
C ILE A 263 -0.58 -14.93 -8.97
N LEU A 264 -1.43 -14.13 -9.61
CA LEU A 264 -2.85 -14.43 -9.86
C LEU A 264 -3.11 -15.00 -11.25
N SER A 265 -2.26 -15.93 -11.68
CA SER A 265 -2.32 -16.50 -13.03
C SER A 265 -3.29 -17.66 -13.20
N ASP A 266 -3.75 -18.29 -12.11
CA ASP A 266 -4.72 -19.38 -12.16
C ASP A 266 -6.14 -18.81 -12.15
N PRO A 267 -6.95 -18.96 -13.23
CA PRO A 267 -8.31 -18.46 -13.27
C PRO A 267 -9.27 -19.13 -12.27
N LYS A 268 -8.84 -20.21 -11.61
CA LYS A 268 -9.58 -20.89 -10.54
C LYS A 268 -8.96 -20.70 -9.15
N GLY A 269 -7.81 -20.04 -9.08
CA GLY A 269 -7.14 -19.68 -7.83
C GLY A 269 -7.57 -18.30 -7.36
N ASP A 270 -6.71 -17.68 -6.57
CA ASP A 270 -6.92 -16.31 -6.13
C ASP A 270 -6.95 -15.32 -7.30
N GLY A 271 -7.73 -14.26 -7.15
CA GLY A 271 -7.91 -13.22 -8.15
C GLY A 271 -9.29 -13.26 -8.80
N ALA A 272 -10.02 -14.38 -8.71
CA ALA A 272 -11.29 -14.52 -9.41
C ALA A 272 -12.39 -13.62 -8.81
N VAL A 273 -12.45 -13.51 -7.48
CA VAL A 273 -13.41 -12.64 -6.78
C VAL A 273 -12.96 -11.19 -6.87
N SER A 274 -11.67 -10.93 -6.60
CA SER A 274 -11.10 -9.59 -6.56
C SER A 274 -10.99 -8.89 -7.92
N GLU A 275 -11.12 -9.62 -9.04
CA GLU A 275 -11.17 -9.05 -10.40
C GLU A 275 -12.34 -8.08 -10.60
N ASN A 276 -13.48 -8.37 -9.97
CA ASN A 276 -14.70 -7.60 -10.10
C ASN A 276 -15.08 -6.87 -8.79
N LEU A 277 -14.20 -6.89 -7.80
CA LEU A 277 -14.38 -6.20 -6.52
C LEU A 277 -13.63 -4.87 -6.54
N TYR A 278 -14.31 -3.79 -6.16
CA TYR A 278 -13.77 -2.43 -6.17
C TYR A 278 -13.98 -1.80 -4.79
N ILE A 279 -13.02 -1.00 -4.33
CA ILE A 279 -13.18 -0.23 -3.10
C ILE A 279 -13.80 1.12 -3.42
N GLY A 280 -14.95 1.37 -2.80
CA GLY A 280 -15.75 2.58 -2.93
C GLY A 280 -16.49 2.74 -4.26
N VAL A 281 -17.08 3.90 -4.48
CA VAL A 281 -17.81 4.20 -5.72
C VAL A 281 -16.87 4.68 -6.81
N SER A 282 -17.06 4.16 -8.02
CA SER A 282 -16.24 4.54 -9.18
C SER A 282 -16.57 5.96 -9.66
N ALA A 283 -15.57 6.83 -9.72
CA ALA A 283 -15.44 7.68 -10.89
C ALA A 283 -14.67 6.89 -11.95
N LEU A 284 -15.25 6.76 -13.15
CA LEU A 284 -14.60 6.27 -14.38
C LEU A 284 -13.52 7.26 -14.86
N THR A 285 -12.59 7.64 -13.98
CA THR A 285 -11.38 8.33 -14.36
C THR A 285 -10.25 7.38 -14.07
N LYS A 286 -9.51 6.98 -15.11
CA LYS A 286 -8.32 6.12 -15.03
C LYS A 286 -7.15 6.75 -14.26
N ASN A 287 -7.39 7.85 -13.56
CA ASN A 287 -6.47 8.69 -12.83
C ASN A 287 -7.10 9.00 -11.46
N ASP A 288 -6.33 8.98 -10.37
CA ASP A 288 -6.54 9.94 -9.28
C ASP A 288 -6.44 11.32 -9.96
N PRO A 289 -7.50 12.14 -10.01
CA PRO A 289 -7.46 13.40 -10.74
C PRO A 289 -6.41 14.36 -10.16
N GLY A 290 -5.21 14.27 -10.73
CA GLY A 290 -4.16 15.26 -10.75
C GLY A 290 -2.95 15.02 -9.84
N ASP A 291 -2.82 13.89 -9.15
CA ASP A 291 -1.56 13.60 -8.44
C ASP A 291 -0.40 13.44 -9.41
N VAL A 292 0.70 14.14 -9.14
CA VAL A 292 1.90 14.09 -10.00
C VAL A 292 2.45 12.67 -10.11
N SER A 293 2.60 12.22 -11.36
CA SER A 293 3.19 10.94 -11.72
C SER A 293 4.45 11.13 -12.57
N ILE A 294 5.45 10.29 -12.33
CA ILE A 294 6.62 10.19 -13.22
C ILE A 294 6.21 9.37 -14.44
N ILE A 295 6.34 9.98 -15.62
CA ILE A 295 5.93 9.39 -16.90
C ILE A 295 7.10 8.88 -17.73
N ASP A 296 8.33 9.25 -17.37
CA ASP A 296 9.52 8.93 -18.15
C ASP A 296 10.79 9.17 -17.33
N VAL A 297 11.84 8.38 -17.57
CA VAL A 297 13.14 8.49 -16.90
C VAL A 297 14.28 8.20 -17.88
N SER A 298 15.51 8.49 -17.49
CA SER A 298 16.68 8.15 -18.30
C SER A 298 16.78 6.64 -18.56
N ASP A 299 17.25 6.27 -19.74
CA ASP A 299 17.71 4.91 -20.04
C ASP A 299 18.86 4.49 -19.11
N ALA A 300 19.24 3.21 -19.16
CA ALA A 300 20.35 2.71 -18.37
C ALA A 300 21.67 3.42 -18.72
N ILE A 301 22.43 3.78 -17.69
CA ILE A 301 23.69 4.53 -17.79
C ILE A 301 24.88 3.61 -17.53
N PHE A 302 25.98 3.82 -18.24
CA PHE A 302 27.21 3.04 -18.09
C PHE A 302 28.36 3.93 -17.65
N LEU A 303 28.94 3.61 -16.50
CA LEU A 303 30.10 4.28 -15.92
C LEU A 303 31.37 3.45 -16.13
N GLN A 304 32.46 4.12 -16.46
CA GLN A 304 33.81 3.56 -16.44
C GLN A 304 34.29 3.33 -15.00
N GLU A 305 35.37 2.55 -14.84
CA GLU A 305 35.96 2.21 -13.53
C GLU A 305 36.27 3.46 -12.69
N ASN A 306 36.73 4.53 -13.33
CA ASN A 306 37.15 5.77 -12.68
C ASN A 306 36.04 6.83 -12.56
N GLU A 307 34.81 6.53 -12.99
CA GLU A 307 33.67 7.45 -12.88
C GLU A 307 32.84 7.12 -11.64
N SER A 308 32.49 8.13 -10.84
CA SER A 308 31.66 7.98 -9.62
C SER A 308 30.44 8.89 -9.60
N SER A 309 30.22 9.64 -10.68
CA SER A 309 29.04 10.49 -10.86
C SER A 309 28.47 10.40 -12.27
N VAL A 310 27.20 10.79 -12.42
CA VAL A 310 26.46 10.82 -13.69
C VAL A 310 25.83 12.19 -13.91
N ASP A 311 25.95 12.69 -15.13
CA ASP A 311 25.34 13.95 -15.56
C ASP A 311 24.11 13.74 -16.46
N GLU A 312 23.82 12.51 -16.88
CA GLU A 312 22.79 12.22 -17.88
C GLU A 312 21.46 11.76 -17.25
N MET A 313 21.35 11.79 -15.92
CA MET A 313 20.18 11.28 -15.23
C MET A 313 19.03 12.27 -15.23
N TRP A 314 17.84 11.82 -15.62
CA TRP A 314 16.67 12.69 -15.67
C TRP A 314 15.34 11.95 -15.46
N ALA A 315 14.31 12.71 -15.11
CA ALA A 315 12.92 12.25 -15.02
C ALA A 315 11.95 13.28 -15.62
N ARG A 316 10.76 12.82 -16.00
CA ARG A 316 9.66 13.64 -16.53
C ARG A 316 8.38 13.34 -15.79
N VAL A 317 7.57 14.37 -15.50
CA VAL A 317 6.27 14.21 -14.84
C VAL A 317 5.13 14.63 -15.76
N ASP A 318 3.92 14.17 -15.46
CA ASP A 318 2.70 14.54 -16.20
C ASP A 318 2.22 15.98 -15.90
N ASP A 319 2.30 16.43 -14.64
CA ASP A 319 1.91 17.77 -14.22
C ASP A 319 2.99 18.48 -13.39
N TYR A 320 3.67 19.45 -14.01
CA TYR A 320 4.71 20.27 -13.37
C TYR A 320 4.13 21.28 -12.39
N SER A 321 2.88 21.70 -12.61
CA SER A 321 2.26 22.75 -11.81
C SER A 321 1.87 22.25 -10.42
N ARG A 322 1.73 20.94 -10.27
CA ARG A 322 1.46 20.25 -9.02
C ARG A 322 2.69 19.56 -8.42
N LEU A 323 3.87 19.69 -9.02
CA LEU A 323 5.05 19.02 -8.49
C LEU A 323 5.58 19.79 -7.27
N GLY A 324 5.58 19.13 -6.12
CA GLY A 324 6.22 19.64 -4.91
C GLY A 324 7.73 19.43 -4.95
N THR A 325 8.15 18.17 -5.03
CA THR A 325 9.56 17.76 -5.02
C THR A 325 9.74 16.50 -5.87
N ILE A 326 10.87 16.38 -6.55
CA ILE A 326 11.30 15.14 -7.20
C ILE A 326 12.68 14.74 -6.69
N TRP A 327 12.90 13.45 -6.47
CA TRP A 327 14.17 12.94 -5.95
C TRP A 327 14.49 11.56 -6.52
N VAL A 328 15.75 11.19 -6.36
CA VAL A 328 16.22 9.82 -6.58
C VAL A 328 16.69 9.19 -5.27
N GLU A 329 16.48 7.89 -5.14
CA GLU A 329 17.14 7.05 -4.14
C GLU A 329 18.04 6.01 -4.83
N ILE A 330 19.32 5.96 -4.45
CA ILE A 330 20.34 5.13 -5.08
C ILE A 330 20.65 3.90 -4.21
N LYS A 331 20.48 2.72 -4.79
CA LYS A 331 20.80 1.43 -4.17
C LYS A 331 22.08 0.85 -4.77
N ALA A 332 23.09 0.68 -3.91
CA ALA A 332 24.40 0.17 -4.29
C ALA A 332 24.39 -1.34 -4.62
N PRO A 333 25.31 -1.83 -5.46
CA PRO A 333 25.41 -3.23 -5.83
C PRO A 333 25.63 -4.17 -4.64
N ASP A 334 26.31 -3.68 -3.60
CA ASP A 334 26.64 -4.38 -2.37
C ASP A 334 25.67 -4.05 -1.21
N TYR A 335 24.56 -3.38 -1.50
CA TYR A 335 23.56 -3.05 -0.49
C TYR A 335 22.93 -4.32 0.09
N THR A 336 23.26 -4.63 1.35
CA THR A 336 22.62 -5.70 2.11
C THR A 336 21.48 -5.16 2.95
N THR A 337 20.26 -5.50 2.56
CA THR A 337 19.05 -5.34 3.39
C THR A 337 19.11 -6.24 4.62
N ILE A 338 18.73 -5.72 5.78
CA ILE A 338 18.55 -6.54 6.99
C ILE A 338 17.08 -6.91 7.09
N ASN A 339 16.77 -8.20 7.11
CA ASN A 339 15.47 -8.68 7.54
C ASN A 339 15.47 -8.71 9.08
N PRO A 340 14.73 -7.83 9.78
CA PRO A 340 14.75 -7.77 11.23
C PRO A 340 14.22 -9.08 11.83
N VAL A 341 14.96 -9.62 12.81
CA VAL A 341 14.59 -10.87 13.52
C VAL A 341 13.50 -10.60 14.59
N VAL A 342 13.37 -9.35 15.02
CA VAL A 342 12.37 -8.87 15.99
C VAL A 342 11.25 -8.14 15.28
N SER A 343 10.15 -7.84 15.98
CA SER A 343 8.88 -7.30 15.45
C SER A 343 8.94 -5.94 14.71
N GLY A 344 10.12 -5.42 14.39
CA GLY A 344 10.25 -4.17 13.63
C GLY A 344 10.04 -4.39 12.13
N GLN A 345 9.62 -3.34 11.42
CA GLN A 345 9.66 -3.29 9.97
C GLN A 345 11.05 -2.95 9.45
N ALA A 346 11.37 -3.44 8.25
CA ALA A 346 12.65 -3.14 7.61
C ALA A 346 12.63 -1.76 6.94
N GLU A 347 13.77 -1.08 6.96
CA GLU A 347 13.97 0.20 6.27
C GLU A 347 14.99 0.04 5.15
N MET A 348 14.74 0.69 4.01
CA MET A 348 15.75 0.87 2.97
C MET A 348 16.44 2.22 3.15
N ASP A 349 17.60 2.19 3.80
CA ASP A 349 18.45 3.36 4.02
C ASP A 349 19.33 3.63 2.78
N LEU A 350 18.74 4.26 1.77
CA LEU A 350 19.40 4.61 0.52
C LEU A 350 19.94 6.04 0.52
N ILE A 351 20.92 6.29 -0.35
CA ILE A 351 21.40 7.64 -0.67
C ILE A 351 20.24 8.35 -1.39
N LYS A 352 19.78 9.47 -0.84
CA LYS A 352 18.69 10.27 -1.40
C LYS A 352 19.22 11.59 -1.91
N GLU A 353 18.99 11.88 -3.18
CA GLU A 353 19.38 13.13 -3.83
C GLU A 353 18.15 13.84 -4.38
N VAL A 354 17.86 15.00 -3.79
CA VAL A 354 16.70 15.82 -4.15
C VAL A 354 17.10 16.76 -5.27
N TYR A 355 16.21 16.90 -6.26
CA TYR A 355 16.42 17.88 -7.31
C TYR A 355 15.79 19.23 -6.91
N ASP A 356 16.59 20.29 -6.88
CA ASP A 356 16.17 21.60 -6.36
C ASP A 356 15.98 22.69 -7.44
N ARG A 357 16.28 22.39 -8.71
CA ARG A 357 16.28 23.40 -9.78
C ARG A 357 15.58 22.93 -11.03
N LEU A 358 14.38 23.46 -11.29
CA LEU A 358 13.76 23.35 -12.60
C LEU A 358 14.75 23.88 -13.65
N ASP A 359 15.23 23.02 -14.56
CA ASP A 359 16.09 23.46 -15.66
C ASP A 359 15.25 24.29 -16.64
N THR A 360 15.19 25.59 -16.35
CA THR A 360 14.48 26.57 -17.17
C THR A 360 15.11 26.78 -18.54
N SER A 361 16.27 26.17 -18.82
CA SER A 361 16.94 26.28 -20.12
C SER A 361 16.37 25.32 -21.17
N ASP A 362 15.60 24.29 -20.75
CA ASP A 362 14.93 23.34 -21.65
C ASP A 362 13.46 23.10 -21.30
N PHE A 363 12.65 24.16 -21.38
CA PHE A 363 11.19 24.08 -21.33
C PHE A 363 10.59 23.14 -22.39
N SER A 364 11.35 22.77 -23.42
CA SER A 364 10.89 21.92 -24.51
C SER A 364 10.94 20.43 -24.17
N SER A 365 11.95 19.98 -23.41
CA SER A 365 12.04 18.58 -22.96
C SER A 365 11.25 18.32 -21.68
N LYS A 366 11.03 19.36 -20.86
CA LYS A 366 10.38 19.27 -19.54
C LYS A 366 11.06 18.24 -18.62
N ARG A 367 12.37 18.06 -18.68
CA ARG A 367 13.09 17.07 -17.87
C ARG A 367 13.65 17.68 -16.57
N PHE A 368 13.57 16.94 -15.48
CA PHE A 368 14.30 17.21 -14.24
C PHE A 368 15.60 16.43 -14.31
N LYS A 369 16.75 17.10 -14.29
CA LYS A 369 18.05 16.50 -14.63
C LYS A 369 19.04 16.65 -13.50
N TRP A 370 19.45 15.55 -12.86
CA TRP A 370 20.50 15.58 -11.86
C TRP A 370 21.87 15.77 -12.53
N GLU A 371 22.56 16.85 -12.17
CA GLU A 371 23.94 17.12 -12.58
C GLU A 371 24.88 16.68 -11.47
N ASP A 372 25.99 16.02 -11.83
CA ASP A 372 26.99 15.47 -10.92
C ASP A 372 26.38 14.59 -9.82
N LEU A 373 25.42 13.73 -10.17
CA LEU A 373 24.82 12.82 -9.21
C LEU A 373 25.87 11.79 -8.76
N THR A 374 26.32 11.91 -7.52
CA THR A 374 27.36 11.05 -6.92
C THR A 374 26.78 9.82 -6.21
N GLY A 375 27.64 8.93 -5.70
CA GLY A 375 27.24 7.73 -4.95
C GLY A 375 27.54 6.39 -5.65
N PHE A 376 28.19 6.44 -6.82
CA PHE A 376 28.54 5.28 -7.63
C PHE A 376 29.98 4.81 -7.38
N GLU A 377 30.31 4.47 -6.12
CA GLU A 377 31.70 4.14 -5.73
C GLU A 377 32.15 2.71 -6.06
N THR A 378 31.28 1.72 -5.88
CA THR A 378 31.57 0.29 -6.03
C THR A 378 31.23 -0.23 -7.43
N PRO A 379 32.11 -1.02 -8.08
CA PRO A 379 31.74 -1.67 -9.34
C PRO A 379 30.52 -2.58 -9.22
N GLY A 380 29.62 -2.52 -10.19
CA GLY A 380 28.42 -3.35 -10.22
C GLY A 380 27.20 -2.64 -10.81
N THR A 381 26.02 -3.19 -10.53
CA THR A 381 24.74 -2.64 -10.98
C THR A 381 24.06 -1.94 -9.81
N TYR A 382 23.87 -0.63 -9.96
CA TYR A 382 23.05 0.19 -9.10
C TYR A 382 21.62 0.22 -9.60
N GLN A 383 20.67 0.23 -8.68
CA GLN A 383 19.28 0.58 -8.96
C GLN A 383 19.06 2.03 -8.52
N VAL A 384 18.49 2.86 -9.40
CA VAL A 384 18.13 4.23 -9.08
C VAL A 384 16.63 4.38 -9.19
N PHE A 385 16.00 4.70 -8.07
CA PHE A 385 14.55 4.85 -7.95
C PHE A 385 14.17 6.32 -7.99
N TYR A 386 13.22 6.66 -8.84
CA TYR A 386 12.69 8.01 -8.95
C TYR A 386 11.35 8.11 -8.23
N PHE A 387 11.17 9.21 -7.52
CA PHE A 387 9.95 9.55 -6.82
C PHE A 387 9.63 11.03 -7.00
N ALA A 388 8.35 11.35 -7.14
CA ALA A 388 7.82 12.69 -7.11
C ALA A 388 6.81 12.81 -5.96
N ILE A 389 6.64 13.99 -5.39
CA ILE A 389 5.54 14.29 -4.46
C ILE A 389 4.67 15.38 -5.04
N ASP A 390 3.36 15.18 -4.95
CA ASP A 390 2.36 16.17 -5.32
C ASP A 390 2.31 17.30 -4.27
N ASP A 391 2.25 18.55 -4.71
CA ASP A 391 2.28 19.73 -3.85
C ASP A 391 0.94 19.99 -3.14
N ILE A 392 -0.17 19.45 -3.64
CA ILE A 392 -1.51 19.58 -3.07
C ILE A 392 -1.81 18.40 -2.16
N THR A 393 -1.78 17.18 -2.68
CA THR A 393 -2.19 15.98 -1.93
C THR A 393 -1.08 15.44 -1.04
N LYS A 394 0.16 15.84 -1.27
CA LYS A 394 1.35 15.32 -0.57
C LYS A 394 1.56 13.82 -0.77
N HIS A 395 0.93 13.23 -1.78
CA HIS A 395 1.15 11.84 -2.12
C HIS A 395 2.43 11.68 -2.95
N VAL A 396 3.15 10.60 -2.69
CA VAL A 396 4.32 10.22 -3.50
C VAL A 396 3.85 9.48 -4.75
N SER A 397 4.44 9.75 -5.90
CA SER A 397 4.19 9.01 -7.13
C SER A 397 4.48 7.52 -6.95
N PRO A 398 3.96 6.65 -7.83
CA PRO A 398 4.54 5.32 -7.99
C PRO A 398 6.04 5.42 -8.32
N LEU A 399 6.79 4.39 -7.94
CA LEU A 399 8.22 4.32 -8.23
C LEU A 399 8.46 4.12 -9.73
N VAL A 400 9.52 4.73 -10.26
CA VAL A 400 10.09 4.41 -11.57
C VAL A 400 11.57 4.09 -11.39
N GLU A 401 12.11 3.14 -12.16
CA GLU A 401 13.51 2.68 -12.01
C GLU A 401 14.33 2.99 -13.26
N THR A 402 15.60 3.32 -13.06
CA THR A 402 16.66 3.07 -14.05
C THR A 402 17.84 2.34 -13.43
N LEU A 403 18.74 1.82 -14.27
CA LEU A 403 19.95 1.10 -13.86
C LEU A 403 21.21 1.89 -14.20
N VAL A 404 22.19 1.85 -13.30
CA VAL A 404 23.55 2.36 -13.57
C VAL A 404 24.53 1.22 -13.45
N TYR A 405 25.30 0.97 -14.51
CA TYR A 405 26.31 -0.08 -14.58
C TYR A 405 27.69 0.53 -14.46
N LYS A 406 28.38 0.28 -13.34
CA LYS A 406 29.78 0.69 -13.16
C LYS A 406 30.73 -0.46 -13.46
N ALA A 407 31.67 -0.20 -14.38
CA ALA A 407 32.73 -1.14 -14.75
C ALA A 407 33.63 -1.47 -13.55
N LYS A 408 34.22 -2.67 -13.60
CA LYS A 408 35.18 -3.16 -12.62
C LYS A 408 36.56 -2.59 -12.81
#